data_AF-A0A929GDM2-F1
#
_entry.id   AF-A0A929GDM2-F1
#
_cell.length_a   1.000
_cell.length_b   1.000
_cell.length_c   1.000
_cell.angle_alpha   90.00
_cell.angle_beta   90.00
_cell.angle_gamma   90.00
#
_symmetry.space_group_name_H-M   'P 1'
#
loop_
_entity.id
_entity.type
_entity.pdbx_description
1 polymer ?
#
loop_
_entity_poly.entity_id
_entity_poly.type
_entity_poly.pdbx_seq_one_letter_code
_entity_poly.pdbx_strand_id
1 'polypeptide(L)'
;MEENRRPLDRIDYWLALALTALALFVYVQTLTPSLSYLSPDGNELATIPYLLGLAHSPGYPVYTWLGKLFTLLPFGDIAHRVNLMSATMGALSIGSLYLLITIILNPRVASPMLRRTAALFSAMLFAFSPTFWSQSV
;
A
#
# COMPACT_ATOMS: atom_id res chain seq x y z
N MET A 1 22.68 -10.63 -31.30
CA MET A 1 21.21 -10.51 -31.30
C MET A 1 20.79 -10.31 -29.85
N GLU A 2 20.43 -9.10 -29.47
CA GLU A 2 19.93 -8.82 -28.12
C GLU A 2 18.53 -9.44 -27.98
N GLU A 3 18.45 -10.58 -27.30
CA GLU A 3 17.17 -11.19 -26.95
C GLU A 3 16.42 -10.20 -26.05
N ASN A 4 15.38 -9.58 -26.58
CA ASN A 4 14.51 -8.64 -25.86
C ASN A 4 13.67 -9.42 -24.84
N ARG A 5 14.32 -9.84 -23.74
CA ARG A 5 13.64 -10.46 -22.60
C ARG A 5 12.86 -9.37 -21.87
N ARG A 6 11.53 -9.43 -21.98
CA ARG A 6 10.65 -8.55 -21.21
C ARG A 6 10.97 -8.71 -19.72
N PRO A 7 11.08 -7.61 -18.95
CA PRO A 7 11.42 -7.68 -17.53
C PRO A 7 10.31 -8.33 -16.71
N LEU A 8 9.05 -8.25 -17.18
CA LEU A 8 7.87 -8.81 -16.54
C LEU A 8 7.11 -9.74 -17.50
N ASP A 9 6.54 -10.80 -16.96
CA ASP A 9 5.60 -11.68 -17.64
C ASP A 9 4.22 -11.71 -16.95
N ARG A 10 3.29 -12.52 -17.48
CA ARG A 10 1.92 -12.63 -16.92
C ARG A 10 1.91 -13.14 -15.48
N ILE A 11 2.86 -13.99 -15.11
CA ILE A 11 2.93 -14.57 -13.76
C ILE A 11 3.28 -13.49 -12.76
N ASP A 12 4.17 -12.56 -13.11
CA ASP A 12 4.57 -11.45 -12.24
C ASP A 12 3.36 -10.55 -11.91
N TYR A 13 2.48 -10.26 -12.88
CA TYR A 13 1.26 -9.50 -12.61
C TYR A 13 0.27 -10.23 -11.70
N TRP A 14 0.11 -11.55 -11.87
CA TRP A 14 -0.73 -12.35 -10.97
C TRP A 14 -0.16 -12.43 -9.56
N LEU A 15 1.15 -12.53 -9.41
CA LEU A 15 1.83 -12.51 -8.12
C LEU A 15 1.69 -11.15 -7.43
N ALA A 16 1.84 -10.05 -8.18
CA ALA A 16 1.62 -8.70 -7.66
C ALA A 16 0.17 -8.53 -7.17
N LEU A 17 -0.81 -8.98 -7.95
CA LEU A 17 -2.22 -8.93 -7.58
C LEU A 17 -2.51 -9.77 -6.33
N ALA A 18 -1.96 -10.99 -6.25
CA ALA A 18 -2.11 -11.86 -5.10
C ALA A 18 -1.49 -11.25 -3.83
N LEU A 19 -0.32 -10.63 -3.93
CA LEU A 19 0.32 -9.94 -2.81
C LEU A 19 -0.50 -8.73 -2.36
N THR A 20 -1.00 -7.91 -3.28
CA THR A 20 -1.90 -6.79 -2.93
C THR A 20 -3.17 -7.29 -2.26
N ALA A 21 -3.81 -8.35 -2.77
CA ALA A 21 -5.01 -8.91 -2.18
C ALA A 21 -4.75 -9.49 -0.77
N LEU A 22 -3.63 -10.20 -0.59
CA LEU A 22 -3.24 -10.74 0.71
C LEU A 22 -2.94 -9.63 1.72
N ALA A 23 -2.15 -8.62 1.34
CA ALA A 23 -1.85 -7.48 2.19
C ALA A 23 -3.13 -6.72 2.57
N LEU A 24 -4.01 -6.45 1.59
CA LEU A 24 -5.28 -5.79 1.84
C LEU A 24 -6.16 -6.59 2.80
N PHE A 25 -6.26 -7.91 2.60
CA PHE A 25 -7.01 -8.77 3.50
C PHE A 25 -6.50 -8.66 4.94
N VAL A 26 -5.19 -8.81 5.17
CA VAL A 26 -4.61 -8.73 6.52
C VAL A 26 -4.77 -7.32 7.11
N TYR A 27 -4.56 -6.26 6.32
CA TYR A 27 -4.71 -4.89 6.77
C TYR A 27 -6.14 -4.54 7.14
N VAL A 28 -7.14 -5.00 6.37
CA VAL A 28 -8.56 -4.82 6.70
C VAL A 28 -8.93 -5.57 7.98
N GLN A 29 -8.38 -6.77 8.22
CA GLN A 29 -8.63 -7.52 9.47
C GLN A 29 -7.98 -6.89 10.70
N THR A 30 -6.91 -6.12 10.51
CA THR A 30 -6.16 -5.46 11.60
C THR A 30 -6.40 -3.95 11.66
N LEU A 31 -7.38 -3.47 10.90
CA LEU A 31 -7.67 -2.06 10.74
C LEU A 31 -8.15 -1.43 12.04
N THR A 32 -7.62 -0.26 12.38
CA THR A 32 -8.14 0.54 13.48
C THR A 32 -9.59 0.94 13.16
N PRO A 33 -10.58 0.61 14.02
CA PRO A 33 -11.99 0.80 13.70
C PRO A 33 -12.44 2.26 13.71
N SER A 34 -11.67 3.17 14.33
CA SER A 34 -11.99 4.60 14.47
C SER A 34 -10.70 5.40 14.71
N LEU A 35 -10.81 6.58 15.33
CA LEU A 35 -9.69 7.40 15.77
C LEU A 35 -8.77 6.63 16.75
N SER A 36 -7.47 6.90 16.67
CA SER A 36 -6.45 6.26 17.51
C SER A 36 -5.47 7.28 18.05
N TYR A 37 -5.14 7.16 19.33
CA TYR A 37 -4.14 7.98 20.00
C TYR A 37 -2.71 7.45 19.82
N LEU A 38 -2.53 6.33 19.12
CA LEU A 38 -1.23 5.72 18.89
C LEU A 38 -0.42 6.46 17.81
N SER A 39 -1.10 7.19 16.92
CA SER A 39 -0.48 8.01 15.89
C SER A 39 -0.55 9.49 16.29
N PRO A 40 0.60 10.20 16.37
CA PRO A 40 0.64 11.62 16.72
C PRO A 40 -0.28 12.49 15.85
N ASP A 41 -0.30 12.21 14.55
CA ASP A 41 -1.05 12.99 13.55
C ASP A 41 -2.27 12.24 13.00
N GLY A 42 -2.49 11.00 13.44
CA GLY A 42 -3.52 10.11 12.87
C GLY A 42 -4.93 10.67 13.01
N ASN A 43 -5.23 11.37 14.10
CA ASN A 43 -6.55 11.96 14.30
C ASN A 43 -6.82 13.14 13.35
N GLU A 44 -5.80 13.94 13.06
CA GLU A 44 -5.90 15.03 12.09
C GLU A 44 -6.05 14.46 10.67
N LEU A 45 -5.19 13.51 10.30
CA LEU A 45 -5.24 12.88 8.98
C LEU A 45 -6.53 12.07 8.76
N ALA A 46 -7.14 11.53 9.82
CA ALA A 46 -8.44 10.86 9.72
C ALA A 46 -9.63 11.83 9.53
N THR A 47 -9.51 13.10 9.95
CA THR A 47 -10.63 14.06 9.95
C THR A 47 -10.56 15.10 8.84
N ILE A 48 -9.36 15.57 8.49
CA ILE A 48 -9.13 16.56 7.42
C ILE A 48 -9.73 16.14 6.06
N PRO A 49 -9.64 14.87 5.61
CA PRO A 49 -10.24 14.46 4.34
C PRO A 49 -11.75 14.67 4.28
N TYR A 50 -12.47 14.51 5.39
CA TYR A 50 -13.91 14.77 5.42
C TYR A 50 -14.23 16.26 5.24
N LEU A 51 -13.46 17.12 5.92
CA LEU A 51 -13.62 18.57 5.88
C LEU A 51 -13.09 19.21 4.58
N LEU A 52 -12.29 18.48 3.79
CA LEU A 52 -11.45 19.06 2.73
C LEU A 52 -10.56 20.20 3.26
N GLY A 53 -10.08 20.03 4.50
CA GLY A 53 -9.19 20.98 5.15
C GLY A 53 -7.73 20.86 4.67
N LEU A 54 -6.86 21.64 5.29
CA LEU A 54 -5.42 21.50 5.16
C LEU A 54 -4.89 20.92 6.46
N ALA A 55 -4.17 19.81 6.37
CA ALA A 55 -3.41 19.30 7.50
C ALA A 55 -2.29 20.27 7.88
N HIS A 56 -1.71 20.12 9.07
CA HIS A 56 -0.49 20.81 9.44
C HIS A 56 0.59 20.64 8.35
N SER A 57 1.51 21.60 8.26
CA SER A 57 2.57 21.62 7.25
C SER A 57 3.24 20.25 7.13
N PRO A 58 3.24 19.60 5.94
CA PRO A 58 3.11 20.16 4.59
C PRO A 58 1.71 20.16 3.94
N GLY A 59 0.63 19.79 4.64
CA GLY A 59 -0.76 19.93 4.18
C GLY A 59 -1.37 18.77 3.38
N TYR A 60 -0.57 17.82 2.87
CA TYR A 60 -0.98 16.54 2.28
C TYR A 60 -2.21 16.56 1.31
N PRO A 61 -2.25 17.42 0.28
CA PRO A 61 -3.45 17.62 -0.55
C PRO A 61 -3.92 16.36 -1.29
N VAL A 62 -3.01 15.53 -1.80
CA VAL A 62 -3.37 14.27 -2.49
C VAL A 62 -4.02 13.29 -1.53
N TYR A 63 -3.50 13.17 -0.30
CA TYR A 63 -4.07 12.34 0.74
C TYR A 63 -5.49 12.82 1.09
N THR A 64 -5.67 14.14 1.28
CA THR A 64 -6.97 14.75 1.57
C THR A 64 -7.99 14.46 0.47
N TRP A 65 -7.62 14.59 -0.81
CA TRP A 65 -8.54 14.33 -1.92
C TRP A 65 -8.89 12.85 -2.07
N LEU A 66 -7.92 11.94 -1.97
CA LEU A 66 -8.20 10.51 -1.99
C LEU A 66 -9.04 10.10 -0.78
N GLY A 67 -8.74 10.64 0.39
CA GLY A 67 -9.49 10.37 1.61
C GLY A 67 -10.93 10.87 1.49
N LYS A 68 -11.15 12.04 0.85
CA LYS A 68 -12.50 12.54 0.59
C LYS A 68 -13.33 11.52 -0.19
N LEU A 69 -12.78 10.87 -1.22
CA LEU A 69 -13.48 9.82 -1.96
C LEU A 69 -13.89 8.66 -1.05
N PHE A 70 -13.01 8.22 -0.15
CA PHE A 70 -13.34 7.16 0.80
C PHE A 70 -14.37 7.60 1.85
N THR A 71 -14.38 8.86 2.28
CA THR A 71 -15.39 9.35 3.22
C THR A 71 -16.82 9.28 2.66
N LEU A 72 -16.99 9.18 1.34
CA LEU A 72 -18.29 9.01 0.68
C LEU A 72 -18.85 7.58 0.79
N LEU A 73 -18.04 6.61 1.23
CA LEU A 73 -18.49 5.22 1.40
C LEU A 73 -19.58 5.14 2.49
N PRO A 74 -20.68 4.39 2.30
CA PRO A 74 -21.83 4.43 3.20
C PRO A 74 -21.71 3.45 4.39
N PHE A 75 -20.53 3.29 5.00
CA PHE A 75 -20.31 2.38 6.12
C PHE A 75 -19.22 2.87 7.08
N GLY A 76 -19.29 2.45 8.34
CA GLY A 76 -18.34 2.88 9.38
C GLY A 76 -18.39 4.39 9.64
N ASP A 77 -17.57 4.87 10.57
CA ASP A 77 -17.37 6.30 10.77
C ASP A 77 -16.35 6.88 9.76
N ILE A 78 -16.15 8.20 9.81
CA ILE A 78 -15.22 8.89 8.90
C ILE A 78 -13.79 8.35 9.04
N ALA A 79 -13.33 8.15 10.27
CA ALA A 79 -11.97 7.69 10.54
C ALA A 79 -11.76 6.27 10.00
N HIS A 80 -12.73 5.37 10.18
CA HIS A 80 -12.73 4.03 9.62
C HIS A 80 -12.53 4.04 8.10
N ARG A 81 -13.27 4.91 7.39
CA ARG A 81 -13.20 5.03 5.93
C ARG A 81 -11.83 5.55 5.47
N VAL A 82 -11.25 6.49 6.20
CA VAL A 82 -9.90 7.01 5.90
C VAL A 82 -8.81 5.99 6.25
N ASN A 83 -8.95 5.24 7.34
CA ASN A 83 -8.05 4.13 7.66
C ASN A 83 -8.11 3.06 6.55
N LEU A 84 -9.30 2.74 6.05
CA LEU A 84 -9.47 1.82 4.92
C LEU A 84 -8.78 2.33 3.65
N MET A 85 -8.81 3.64 3.40
CA MET A 85 -8.01 4.25 2.32
C MET A 85 -6.53 3.97 2.53
N SER A 86 -6.01 4.21 3.74
CA SER A 86 -4.59 3.96 4.06
C SER A 86 -4.22 2.50 3.81
N ALA A 87 -5.04 1.56 4.30
CA ALA A 87 -4.84 0.12 4.09
C ALA A 87 -4.84 -0.25 2.60
N THR A 88 -5.73 0.37 1.81
CA THR A 88 -5.81 0.14 0.36
C THR A 88 -4.55 0.64 -0.34
N MET A 89 -4.09 1.85 -0.04
CA MET A 89 -2.86 2.41 -0.62
C MET A 89 -1.62 1.64 -0.17
N GLY A 90 -1.58 1.21 1.09
CA GLY A 90 -0.53 0.34 1.64
C GLY A 90 -0.43 -0.97 0.87
N ALA A 91 -1.56 -1.66 0.68
CA ALA A 91 -1.61 -2.92 -0.07
C ALA A 91 -1.25 -2.78 -1.55
N LEU A 92 -1.66 -1.69 -2.21
CA LEU A 92 -1.24 -1.37 -3.58
C LEU A 92 0.27 -1.14 -3.68
N SER A 93 0.86 -0.51 -2.66
CA SER A 93 2.31 -0.30 -2.57
C SER A 93 3.07 -1.62 -2.49
N ILE A 94 2.54 -2.65 -1.82
CA ILE A 94 3.17 -3.97 -1.74
C ILE A 94 3.27 -4.66 -3.11
N GLY A 95 2.16 -4.69 -3.87
CA GLY A 95 2.17 -5.26 -5.23
C GLY A 95 3.07 -4.46 -6.18
N SER A 96 3.06 -3.13 -6.05
CA SER A 96 3.94 -2.24 -6.83
C SER A 96 5.42 -2.45 -6.50
N LEU A 97 5.75 -2.64 -5.22
CA LEU A 97 7.11 -2.92 -4.75
C LEU A 97 7.63 -4.25 -5.32
N TYR A 98 6.79 -5.29 -5.33
CA TYR A 98 7.15 -6.56 -5.96
C TYR A 98 7.50 -6.39 -7.45
N LEU A 99 6.67 -5.66 -8.22
CA LEU A 99 6.94 -5.39 -9.63
C LEU A 99 8.21 -4.57 -9.82
N LEU A 100 8.41 -3.54 -8.98
CA LEU A 100 9.58 -2.67 -9.02
C LEU A 100 10.88 -3.47 -8.78
N ILE A 101 10.91 -4.32 -7.75
CA ILE A 101 12.09 -5.15 -7.46
C ILE A 101 12.34 -6.14 -8.60
N THR A 102 11.29 -6.73 -9.16
CA THR A 102 11.42 -7.63 -10.31
C THR A 102 12.04 -6.87 -11.50
N ILE A 103 11.59 -5.64 -11.79
CA ILE A 103 12.15 -4.81 -12.86
C ILE A 103 13.62 -4.44 -12.63
N ILE A 104 13.98 -4.02 -11.41
CA ILE A 104 15.33 -3.55 -11.08
C ILE A 104 16.34 -4.70 -11.12
N LEU A 105 15.94 -5.92 -10.74
CA LEU A 105 16.83 -7.07 -10.79
C LEU A 105 17.11 -7.47 -12.25
N ASN A 106 18.36 -7.29 -12.66
CA ASN A 106 18.79 -7.48 -14.04
C ASN A 106 18.56 -8.94 -14.52
N PRO A 107 17.78 -9.15 -15.59
CA PRO A 107 17.50 -10.49 -16.12
C PRO A 107 18.71 -11.19 -16.75
N ARG A 108 19.82 -10.47 -16.99
CA ARG A 108 21.11 -11.03 -17.44
C ARG A 108 21.91 -11.66 -16.30
N VAL A 109 21.64 -11.26 -15.05
CA VAL A 109 22.41 -11.66 -13.86
C VAL A 109 21.59 -12.61 -12.98
N ALA A 110 20.29 -12.39 -12.86
CA ALA A 110 19.41 -13.17 -12.01
C ALA A 110 18.40 -13.99 -12.82
N SER A 111 18.24 -15.27 -12.48
CA SER A 111 17.21 -16.12 -13.07
C SER A 111 15.81 -15.61 -12.72
N PRO A 112 14.77 -15.91 -13.53
CA PRO A 112 13.39 -15.50 -13.21
C PRO A 112 12.94 -15.96 -11.83
N MET A 113 13.34 -17.17 -11.42
CA MET A 113 13.04 -17.69 -10.08
C MET A 113 13.67 -16.84 -8.98
N LEU A 114 14.95 -16.49 -9.09
CA LEU A 114 15.65 -15.67 -8.11
C LEU A 114 15.04 -14.27 -8.01
N ARG A 115 14.66 -13.67 -9.15
CA ARG A 115 14.02 -12.34 -9.18
C ARG A 115 12.68 -12.36 -8.44
N ARG A 116 11.85 -13.37 -8.71
CA ARG A 116 10.55 -13.55 -8.06
C ARG A 116 10.69 -13.81 -6.58
N THR A 117 11.57 -14.71 -6.17
CA THR A 117 11.74 -15.02 -4.74
C THR A 117 12.27 -13.81 -3.99
N ALA A 118 13.28 -13.11 -4.50
CA ALA A 118 13.78 -11.89 -3.89
C ALA A 118 12.67 -10.82 -3.76
N ALA A 119 11.92 -10.57 -4.83
CA ALA A 119 10.81 -9.61 -4.81
C ALA A 119 9.70 -10.01 -3.84
N LEU A 120 9.32 -11.30 -3.77
CA LEU A 120 8.33 -11.83 -2.83
C LEU A 120 8.77 -11.61 -1.38
N PHE A 121 10.01 -12.02 -1.04
CA PHE A 121 10.54 -11.87 0.31
C PHE A 121 10.62 -10.40 0.71
N SER A 122 11.14 -9.52 -0.15
CA SER A 122 11.24 -8.09 0.13
C SER A 122 9.86 -7.44 0.30
N ALA A 123 8.89 -7.76 -0.55
CA ALA A 123 7.54 -7.21 -0.46
C ALA A 123 6.83 -7.68 0.82
N MET A 124 6.96 -8.97 1.19
CA MET A 124 6.38 -9.49 2.43
C MET A 124 7.04 -8.91 3.69
N LEU A 125 8.38 -8.81 3.71
CA LEU A 125 9.10 -8.19 4.82
C LEU A 125 8.68 -6.73 5.00
N PHE A 126 8.51 -6.00 3.91
CA PHE A 126 8.06 -4.61 3.95
C PHE A 126 6.60 -4.51 4.43
N ALA A 127 5.71 -5.36 3.90
CA ALA A 127 4.29 -5.39 4.27
C ALA A 127 4.06 -5.61 5.77
N PHE A 128 4.86 -6.47 6.39
CA PHE A 128 4.73 -6.79 7.81
C PHE A 128 5.78 -6.08 8.68
N SER A 129 6.50 -5.10 8.13
CA SER A 129 7.40 -4.29 8.93
C SER A 129 6.60 -3.40 9.90
N PRO A 130 7.01 -3.24 11.17
CA PRO A 130 6.24 -2.50 12.17
C PRO A 130 5.93 -1.06 11.72
N THR A 131 6.91 -0.41 11.08
CA THR A 131 6.75 0.97 10.61
C THR A 131 5.74 1.07 9.48
N PHE A 132 5.85 0.25 8.43
CA PHE A 132 4.92 0.35 7.30
C PHE A 132 3.51 -0.10 7.67
N TRP A 133 3.41 -1.17 8.45
CA TRP A 133 2.11 -1.70 8.89
C TRP A 133 1.38 -0.67 9.76
N SER A 134 2.03 -0.09 10.78
CA SER A 134 1.39 0.90 11.68
C SER A 134 0.93 2.19 10.98
N GLN A 135 1.45 2.50 9.79
CA GLN A 135 0.95 3.63 8.98
C GLN A 135 -0.17 3.22 8.02
N SER A 136 -0.32 1.92 7.76
CA SER A 136 -1.33 1.37 6.84
C SER A 136 -2.64 1.01 7.55
N VAL A 137 -2.64 0.75 8.86
CA VAL A 137 -3.83 0.27 9.62
C VAL A 137 -4.16 1.10 10.85
#